data_AF-A0A7X9GXT1-F1
#
_entry.id   AF-A0A7X9GXT1-F1
#
_cell.length_a   1.000
_cell.length_b   1.000
_cell.length_c   1.000
_cell.angle_alpha   90.00
_cell.angle_beta   90.00
_cell.angle_gamma   90.00
#
_symmetry.space_group_name_H-M   'P 1'
#
loop_
_entity.id
_entity.type
_entity.pdbx_description
1 polymer ?
#
loop_
_entity_poly.entity_id
_entity_poly.type
_entity_poly.pdbx_seq_one_letter_code
_entity_poly.pdbx_strand_id
1 'polypeptide(L)'
;MVIEADRGVNTINRHIYGHFSEHLGRCIYGGYWVGEDSSTPNTRGIRNDVVDALKEIQIPNLRWPGGCFADEYHWMDGIGPRDQRPKMVNTHWGGVVEDNSFGTHEFLDLCEQLGTEPYISANVGSGTVEEMSKWVEYVTFDGESPMANLRRQNGREEPWKVKFWGIGNESWGCGGNMEPDYYANLYRHFATFARNYGDNRVYKIACGANGGDYNWTETVMKNAGRHMQGLSL
;
A
#
# COMPACT_ATOMS: atom_id res chain seq x y z
N MET A 1 -32.24 -4.85 25.42
CA MET A 1 -31.70 -5.09 24.07
C MET A 1 -32.47 -6.25 23.46
N VAL A 2 -32.90 -6.15 22.21
CA VAL A 2 -33.55 -7.24 21.46
C VAL A 2 -32.63 -7.59 20.27
N ILE A 3 -32.37 -8.88 20.05
CA ILE A 3 -31.55 -9.38 18.93
C ILE A 3 -32.46 -10.23 18.03
N GLU A 4 -32.51 -9.90 16.74
CA GLU A 4 -33.34 -10.58 15.73
C GLU A 4 -32.44 -11.45 14.82
N ALA A 5 -32.12 -12.66 15.27
CA ALA A 5 -31.17 -13.56 14.59
C ALA A 5 -31.66 -14.09 13.23
N ASP A 6 -32.96 -13.98 12.93
CA ASP A 6 -33.63 -14.41 11.71
C ASP A 6 -33.66 -13.33 10.60
N ARG A 7 -33.13 -12.12 10.88
CA ARG A 7 -33.16 -10.98 9.95
C ARG A 7 -31.81 -10.59 9.35
N GLY A 8 -30.77 -11.41 9.56
CA GLY A 8 -29.43 -11.13 9.01
C GLY A 8 -29.37 -11.26 7.49
N VAL A 9 -29.19 -10.15 6.77
CA VAL A 9 -29.06 -10.12 5.30
C VAL A 9 -27.73 -9.54 4.79
N ASN A 10 -26.99 -8.84 5.66
CA ASN A 10 -25.75 -8.17 5.30
C ASN A 10 -24.54 -8.89 5.89
N THR A 11 -23.46 -8.96 5.12
CA THR A 11 -22.17 -9.43 5.62
C THR A 11 -21.35 -8.26 6.13
N ILE A 12 -20.93 -8.31 7.40
CA ILE A 12 -19.91 -7.39 7.91
C ILE A 12 -18.59 -7.76 7.24
N ASN A 13 -18.14 -6.92 6.31
CA ASN A 13 -16.94 -7.21 5.53
C ASN A 13 -15.73 -7.26 6.48
N ARG A 14 -14.95 -8.35 6.41
CA ARG A 14 -13.75 -8.52 7.25
C ARG A 14 -12.79 -7.34 7.15
N HIS A 15 -12.69 -6.67 6.00
CA HIS A 15 -11.80 -5.53 5.77
C HIS A 15 -12.13 -4.28 6.60
N ILE A 16 -13.28 -4.24 7.28
CA ILE A 16 -13.56 -3.24 8.32
C ILE A 16 -12.52 -3.30 9.44
N TYR A 17 -11.94 -4.48 9.68
CA TYR A 17 -10.87 -4.72 10.66
C TYR A 17 -9.47 -4.61 10.04
N GLY A 18 -9.31 -3.85 8.96
CA GLY A 18 -8.02 -3.64 8.30
C GLY A 18 -7.00 -2.91 9.18
N HIS A 19 -5.71 -3.13 8.91
CA HIS A 19 -4.61 -2.49 9.62
C HIS A 19 -3.80 -1.57 8.71
N PHE A 20 -3.03 -0.68 9.34
CA PHE A 20 -2.22 0.30 8.64
C PHE A 20 -0.80 0.36 9.25
N SER A 21 0.23 0.28 8.40
CA SER A 21 1.65 0.38 8.78
C SER A 21 2.37 1.37 7.88
N GLU A 22 2.80 2.50 8.46
CA GLU A 22 3.60 3.51 7.78
C GLU A 22 5.08 3.36 8.11
N HIS A 23 5.96 3.74 7.19
CA HIS A 23 7.35 4.05 7.52
C HIS A 23 7.39 5.28 8.45
N LEU A 24 7.14 5.05 9.74
CA LEU A 24 6.98 6.07 10.76
C LEU A 24 7.52 5.55 12.09
N GLY A 25 8.53 6.24 12.62
CA GLY A 25 9.11 5.94 13.92
C GLY A 25 9.59 4.48 13.99
N ARG A 26 8.95 3.67 14.84
CA ARG A 26 9.25 2.24 15.02
C ARG A 26 8.15 1.31 14.53
N CYS A 27 7.22 1.80 13.71
CA CYS A 27 6.16 0.97 13.16
C CYS A 27 6.76 -0.16 12.30
N ILE A 28 7.59 0.20 11.31
CA ILE A 28 8.32 -0.77 10.47
C ILE A 28 9.57 -1.26 11.18
N TYR A 29 10.53 -0.38 11.46
CA TYR A 29 11.80 -0.76 12.06
C TYR A 29 11.70 -1.03 13.56
N GLY A 30 11.98 -2.27 13.94
CA GLY A 30 11.78 -2.80 15.28
C GLY A 30 10.35 -3.28 15.55
N GLY A 31 9.34 -2.71 14.89
CA GLY A 31 7.93 -3.12 15.01
C GLY A 31 7.59 -4.35 14.16
N TYR A 32 8.08 -4.41 12.92
CA TYR A 32 8.01 -5.60 12.06
C TYR A 32 9.41 -6.08 11.69
N TRP A 33 10.19 -5.20 11.05
CA TRP A 33 11.50 -5.50 10.51
C TRP A 33 12.57 -5.35 11.58
N VAL A 34 13.26 -6.45 11.87
CA VAL A 34 14.42 -6.49 12.76
C VAL A 34 15.72 -6.84 12.01
N GLY A 35 15.62 -7.28 10.76
CA GLY A 35 16.74 -7.78 9.96
C GLY A 35 17.04 -9.26 10.22
N GLU A 36 17.54 -9.95 9.21
CA GLU A 36 17.75 -11.41 9.24
C GLU A 36 18.77 -11.83 10.31
N ASP A 37 19.82 -11.03 10.50
CA ASP A 37 20.90 -11.27 11.47
C ASP A 37 20.58 -10.80 12.90
N SER A 38 19.32 -10.39 13.16
CA SER A 38 18.91 -9.92 14.49
C SER A 38 18.93 -11.04 15.53
N SER A 39 19.29 -10.70 16.78
CA SER A 39 19.11 -11.60 17.92
C SER A 39 17.64 -11.81 18.30
N THR A 40 16.73 -10.98 17.79
CA THR A 40 15.29 -11.16 17.97
C THR A 40 14.81 -12.32 17.09
N PRO A 41 14.09 -13.33 17.63
CA PRO A 41 13.56 -14.44 16.83
C PRO A 41 12.71 -13.92 15.66
N ASN A 42 13.12 -14.27 14.43
CA ASN A 42 12.53 -13.73 13.22
C ASN A 42 12.47 -14.79 12.10
N THR A 43 11.61 -14.52 11.12
CA THR A 43 11.51 -15.26 9.86
C THR A 43 11.80 -14.29 8.73
N ARG A 44 12.94 -14.48 8.05
CA ARG A 44 13.42 -13.60 6.96
C ARG A 44 13.45 -12.11 7.35
N GLY A 45 13.87 -11.83 8.59
CA GLY A 45 14.02 -10.47 9.11
C GLY A 45 12.77 -9.87 9.74
N ILE A 46 11.63 -10.56 9.70
CA ILE A 46 10.38 -10.14 10.33
C ILE A 46 10.21 -10.87 11.67
N ARG A 47 10.02 -10.13 12.77
CA ARG A 47 9.95 -10.72 14.12
C ARG A 47 8.72 -11.63 14.31
N ASN A 48 8.95 -12.82 14.84
CA ASN A 48 7.94 -13.89 14.90
C ASN A 48 6.80 -13.57 15.89
N ASP A 49 7.13 -12.96 17.03
CA ASP A 49 6.16 -12.64 18.08
C ASP A 49 5.03 -11.72 17.59
N VAL A 50 5.35 -10.73 16.75
CA VAL A 50 4.35 -9.84 16.13
C VAL A 50 3.55 -10.58 15.06
N VAL A 51 4.19 -11.39 14.22
CA VAL A 51 3.49 -12.19 13.20
C VAL A 51 2.48 -13.14 13.84
N ASP A 52 2.88 -13.84 14.90
CA ASP A 52 2.03 -14.80 15.60
C ASP A 52 0.82 -14.10 16.25
N ALA A 53 1.04 -12.97 16.91
CA ALA A 53 -0.04 -12.19 17.51
C ALA A 53 -1.02 -11.63 16.46
N LEU A 54 -0.52 -11.14 15.31
CA LEU A 54 -1.37 -10.61 14.25
C LEU A 54 -2.16 -11.71 13.50
N LYS A 55 -1.60 -12.92 13.41
CA LYS A 55 -2.34 -14.09 12.92
C LYS A 55 -3.50 -14.46 13.85
N GLU A 56 -3.29 -14.38 15.16
CA GLU A 56 -4.31 -14.72 16.15
C GLU A 56 -5.56 -13.82 16.03
N ILE A 57 -5.35 -12.53 15.76
CA ILE A 57 -6.46 -11.58 15.50
C ILE A 57 -6.95 -11.57 14.04
N GLN A 58 -6.40 -12.47 13.21
CA GLN A 58 -6.84 -12.70 11.82
C GLN A 58 -6.87 -11.44 10.96
N ILE A 59 -5.78 -10.66 10.96
CA ILE A 59 -5.78 -9.40 10.23
C ILE A 59 -6.15 -9.60 8.74
N PRO A 60 -7.11 -8.85 8.19
CA PRO A 60 -7.69 -9.14 6.89
C PRO A 60 -6.97 -8.45 5.73
N ASN A 61 -6.40 -7.27 5.99
CA ASN A 61 -5.54 -6.53 5.08
C ASN A 61 -4.54 -5.68 5.87
N LEU A 62 -3.46 -5.27 5.20
CA LEU A 62 -2.47 -4.35 5.76
C LEU A 62 -2.11 -3.28 4.71
N ARG A 63 -2.30 -2.00 5.06
CA ARG A 63 -1.94 -0.85 4.21
C ARG A 63 -0.50 -0.37 4.43
N TRP A 64 0.24 -0.12 3.35
CA TRP A 64 1.66 0.33 3.34
C TRP A 64 1.99 1.04 2.00
N PRO A 65 3.05 1.86 1.84
CA PRO A 65 4.06 2.34 2.81
C PRO A 65 3.59 3.50 3.68
N GLY A 66 2.39 3.98 3.37
CA GLY A 66 1.51 4.67 4.30
C GLY A 66 1.45 6.17 4.21
N GLY A 67 0.29 6.73 4.58
CA GLY A 67 0.12 8.14 4.91
C GLY A 67 0.86 9.11 4.01
N CYS A 68 1.46 10.10 4.64
CA CYS A 68 2.26 11.11 3.95
C CYS A 68 3.52 10.52 3.32
N PHE A 69 4.12 9.49 3.95
CA PHE A 69 5.32 8.84 3.40
C PHE A 69 5.07 8.26 2.00
N ALA A 70 3.88 7.73 1.72
CA ALA A 70 3.54 7.11 0.45
C ALA A 70 3.59 8.08 -0.74
N ASP A 71 3.30 9.36 -0.53
CA ASP A 71 3.37 10.39 -1.57
C ASP A 71 4.75 11.04 -1.70
N GLU A 72 5.76 10.55 -0.95
CA GLU A 72 7.20 10.82 -1.15
C GLU A 72 8.00 9.54 -1.48
N TYR A 73 7.35 8.38 -1.43
CA TYR A 73 8.02 7.10 -1.63
C TYR A 73 8.18 6.79 -3.12
N HIS A 74 9.42 6.50 -3.52
CA HIS A 74 9.75 5.99 -4.84
C HIS A 74 10.07 4.50 -4.76
N TRP A 75 9.13 3.64 -5.17
CA TRP A 75 9.18 2.21 -4.87
C TRP A 75 10.41 1.45 -5.37
N MET A 76 11.08 1.98 -6.41
CA MET A 76 12.32 1.41 -6.93
C MET A 76 13.48 1.51 -5.91
N ASP A 77 13.42 2.48 -4.99
CA ASP A 77 14.39 2.64 -3.91
C ASP A 77 14.32 1.49 -2.89
N GLY A 78 13.16 0.82 -2.80
CA GLY A 78 12.91 -0.31 -1.90
C GLY A 78 13.01 -1.69 -2.54
N ILE A 79 13.68 -1.84 -3.68
CA ILE A 79 13.95 -3.15 -4.31
C ILE A 79 15.44 -3.29 -4.62
N GLY A 80 15.87 -4.47 -5.07
CA GLY A 80 17.28 -4.74 -5.31
C GLY A 80 18.05 -5.19 -4.06
N PRO A 81 19.37 -5.41 -4.21
CA PRO A 81 20.26 -5.73 -3.10
C PRO A 81 20.15 -4.68 -1.98
N ARG A 82 19.80 -5.13 -0.77
CA ARG A 82 19.46 -4.23 0.35
C ARG A 82 20.59 -3.28 0.73
N ASP A 83 21.84 -3.73 0.61
CA ASP A 83 23.04 -2.96 0.90
C ASP A 83 23.32 -1.83 -0.13
N GLN A 84 22.64 -1.87 -1.28
CA GLN A 84 22.76 -0.89 -2.36
C GLN A 84 21.55 0.04 -2.47
N ARG A 85 20.51 -0.17 -1.65
CA ARG A 85 19.31 0.68 -1.66
C ARG A 85 19.67 2.09 -1.19
N PRO A 86 19.14 3.13 -1.86
CA PRO A 86 19.40 4.50 -1.45
C PRO A 86 18.73 4.80 -0.11
N LYS A 87 19.40 5.63 0.68
CA LYS A 87 18.83 6.19 1.91
C LYS A 87 18.00 7.42 1.56
N MET A 88 16.85 7.57 2.20
CA MET A 88 16.01 8.76 2.10
C MET A 88 15.84 9.42 3.46
N VAL A 89 15.43 10.68 3.46
CA VAL A 89 15.07 11.40 4.68
C VAL A 89 13.57 11.29 4.85
N ASN A 90 13.11 10.76 5.98
CA ASN A 90 11.71 10.78 6.33
C ASN A 90 11.34 12.19 6.82
N THR A 91 10.96 13.05 5.89
CA THR A 91 10.75 14.50 6.10
C THR A 91 9.62 14.78 7.09
N HIS A 92 8.52 14.03 6.98
CA HIS A 92 7.32 14.17 7.79
C HIS A 92 7.52 13.69 9.23
N TRP A 93 8.34 12.66 9.43
CA TRP A 93 8.46 11.96 10.72
C TRP A 93 9.83 12.12 11.37
N GLY A 94 10.20 13.38 11.64
CA GLY A 94 11.37 13.73 12.45
C GLY A 94 12.69 13.84 11.68
N GLY A 95 12.67 13.79 10.35
CA GLY A 95 13.87 13.95 9.52
C GLY A 95 14.87 12.80 9.68
N VAL A 96 14.41 11.63 10.13
CA VAL A 96 15.26 10.46 10.36
C VAL A 96 15.62 9.80 9.05
N VAL A 97 16.78 9.14 9.02
CA VAL A 97 17.24 8.40 7.86
C VAL A 97 16.45 7.10 7.74
N GLU A 98 15.78 6.94 6.60
CA GLU A 98 15.14 5.74 6.12
C GLU A 98 16.12 5.01 5.20
N ASP A 99 16.44 3.75 5.50
CA ASP A 99 17.44 2.99 4.74
C ASP A 99 16.85 2.08 3.65
N ASN A 100 15.52 2.06 3.53
CA ASN A 100 14.78 1.25 2.57
C ASN A 100 15.07 -0.26 2.67
N SER A 101 15.60 -0.73 3.81
CA SER A 101 15.85 -2.16 4.03
C SER A 101 14.56 -2.98 4.08
N PHE A 102 13.44 -2.35 4.43
CA PHE A 102 12.09 -2.90 4.27
C PHE A 102 11.40 -2.23 3.08
N GLY A 103 11.24 -2.95 1.97
CA GLY A 103 10.59 -2.44 0.77
C GLY A 103 9.55 -3.39 0.20
N THR A 104 9.36 -3.38 -1.12
CA THR A 104 8.26 -4.11 -1.77
C THR A 104 8.30 -5.62 -1.47
N HIS A 105 9.48 -6.24 -1.53
CA HIS A 105 9.62 -7.69 -1.28
C HIS A 105 9.35 -8.03 0.17
N GLU A 106 9.92 -7.25 1.11
CA GLU A 106 9.74 -7.49 2.53
C GLU A 106 8.29 -7.26 2.98
N PHE A 107 7.60 -6.25 2.45
CA PHE A 107 6.19 -6.01 2.73
C PHE A 107 5.27 -7.13 2.20
N LEU A 108 5.53 -7.60 0.98
CA LEU A 108 4.72 -8.67 0.40
C LEU A 108 5.01 -10.02 1.07
N ASP A 109 6.26 -10.27 1.49
CA ASP A 109 6.61 -11.41 2.32
C ASP A 109 5.93 -11.35 3.69
N LEU A 110 5.89 -10.19 4.35
CA LEU A 110 5.12 -9.98 5.59
C LEU A 110 3.66 -10.35 5.39
N CYS A 111 3.04 -9.92 4.30
CA CYS A 111 1.65 -10.24 4.00
C CYS A 111 1.43 -11.75 3.78
N GLU A 112 2.35 -12.42 3.06
CA GLU A 112 2.34 -13.87 2.88
C GLU A 112 2.51 -14.62 4.21
N GLN A 113 3.46 -14.17 5.05
CA GLN A 113 3.67 -14.75 6.38
C GLN A 113 2.41 -14.63 7.22
N LEU A 114 1.72 -13.48 7.20
CA LEU A 114 0.49 -13.22 7.95
C LEU A 114 -0.77 -13.90 7.37
N GLY A 115 -0.76 -14.27 6.09
CA GLY A 115 -1.96 -14.73 5.38
C GLY A 115 -2.99 -13.61 5.16
N THR A 116 -2.53 -12.36 5.02
CA THR A 116 -3.37 -11.16 4.88
C THR A 116 -3.31 -10.58 3.46
N GLU A 117 -4.30 -9.75 3.09
CA GLU A 117 -4.29 -9.09 1.78
C GLU A 117 -3.44 -7.80 1.81
N PRO A 118 -2.45 -7.65 0.91
CA PRO A 118 -1.70 -6.40 0.79
C PRO A 118 -2.57 -5.28 0.22
N TYR A 119 -2.45 -4.10 0.82
CA TYR A 119 -2.98 -2.83 0.32
C TYR A 119 -1.83 -1.85 0.12
N ILE A 120 -1.48 -1.59 -1.15
CA ILE A 120 -0.41 -0.64 -1.51
C ILE A 120 -1.00 0.76 -1.73
N SER A 121 -0.39 1.77 -1.12
CA SER A 121 -0.65 3.19 -1.39
C SER A 121 0.40 3.71 -2.37
N ALA A 122 -0.01 4.05 -3.59
CA ALA A 122 0.86 4.55 -4.63
C ALA A 122 1.02 6.07 -4.56
N ASN A 123 2.23 6.54 -4.88
CA ASN A 123 2.61 7.94 -4.91
C ASN A 123 1.94 8.68 -6.08
N VAL A 124 1.15 9.70 -5.79
CA VAL A 124 0.59 10.65 -6.77
C VAL A 124 1.19 12.04 -6.60
N GLY A 125 1.47 12.45 -5.36
CA GLY A 125 1.91 13.80 -5.03
C GLY A 125 3.25 14.18 -5.65
N SER A 126 4.24 13.29 -5.56
CA SER A 126 5.60 13.51 -6.11
C SER A 126 6.04 12.46 -7.13
N GLY A 127 5.27 11.39 -7.29
CA GLY A 127 5.52 10.31 -8.23
C GLY A 127 4.97 10.58 -9.63
N THR A 128 5.20 9.62 -10.52
CA THR A 128 4.70 9.68 -11.91
C THR A 128 3.70 8.58 -12.23
N VAL A 129 2.88 8.80 -13.26
CA VAL A 129 1.96 7.77 -13.79
C VAL A 129 2.72 6.52 -14.21
N GLU A 130 3.88 6.68 -14.84
CA GLU A 130 4.75 5.59 -15.28
C GLU A 130 5.26 4.79 -14.08
N GLU A 131 5.72 5.47 -13.03
CA GLU A 131 6.23 4.85 -11.81
C GLU A 131 5.19 3.93 -11.15
N MET A 132 3.97 4.43 -10.91
CA MET A 132 2.89 3.60 -10.37
C MET A 132 2.55 2.44 -11.30
N SER A 133 2.43 2.69 -12.61
CA SER A 133 2.11 1.66 -13.60
C SER A 133 3.14 0.53 -13.59
N LYS A 134 4.43 0.88 -13.52
CA LYS A 134 5.53 -0.07 -13.42
C LYS A 134 5.52 -0.83 -12.11
N TRP A 135 5.09 -0.21 -11.01
CA TRP A 135 4.96 -0.92 -9.74
C TRP A 135 3.91 -2.04 -9.81
N VAL A 136 2.74 -1.72 -10.37
CA VAL A 136 1.68 -2.72 -10.60
C VAL A 136 2.18 -3.87 -11.48
N GLU A 137 2.90 -3.55 -12.57
CA GLU A 137 3.50 -4.54 -13.46
C GLU A 137 4.54 -5.41 -12.75
N TYR A 138 5.49 -4.80 -12.06
CA TYR A 138 6.54 -5.46 -11.29
C TYR A 138 5.95 -6.50 -10.35
N VAL A 139 4.91 -6.12 -9.61
CA VAL A 139 4.31 -6.96 -8.58
C VAL A 139 3.44 -8.07 -9.17
N THR A 140 2.69 -7.81 -10.25
CA THR A 140 1.57 -8.69 -10.65
C THR A 140 1.68 -9.33 -12.03
N PHE A 141 2.64 -8.94 -12.87
CA PHE A 141 2.77 -9.51 -14.22
C PHE A 141 3.50 -10.85 -14.23
N ASP A 142 2.90 -11.85 -14.84
CA ASP A 142 3.39 -13.24 -14.98
C ASP A 142 4.25 -13.46 -16.23
N GLY A 143 4.12 -12.61 -17.24
CA GLY A 143 4.86 -12.73 -18.50
C GLY A 143 6.33 -12.27 -18.45
N GLU A 144 6.87 -12.04 -19.64
CA GLU A 144 8.21 -11.48 -19.84
C GLU A 144 8.12 -9.98 -20.09
N SER A 145 8.70 -9.19 -19.19
CA SER A 145 8.87 -7.75 -19.34
C SER A 145 10.07 -7.28 -18.53
N PRO A 146 10.58 -6.06 -18.75
CA PRO A 146 11.63 -5.50 -17.91
C PRO A 146 11.27 -5.54 -16.41
N MET A 147 10.03 -5.24 -16.03
CA MET A 147 9.62 -5.21 -14.62
C MET A 147 9.43 -6.61 -14.03
N ALA A 148 8.81 -7.54 -14.76
CA ALA A 148 8.68 -8.93 -14.29
C ALA A 148 10.05 -9.61 -14.17
N ASN A 149 10.94 -9.41 -15.13
CA ASN A 149 12.30 -9.95 -15.07
C ASN A 149 13.11 -9.32 -13.93
N LEU A 150 12.92 -8.02 -13.66
CA LEU A 150 13.54 -7.37 -12.51
C LEU A 150 13.02 -7.96 -11.18
N ARG A 151 11.73 -8.31 -11.08
CA ARG A 151 11.18 -9.01 -9.91
C ARG A 151 11.86 -10.37 -9.72
N ARG A 152 11.99 -11.17 -10.79
CA ARG A 152 12.68 -12.47 -10.79
C ARG A 152 14.13 -12.36 -10.35
N GLN A 153 14.87 -11.38 -10.91
CA GLN A 153 16.25 -11.10 -10.53
C GLN A 153 16.41 -10.76 -9.04
N ASN A 154 15.39 -10.13 -8.45
CA ASN A 154 15.35 -9.80 -7.03
C ASN A 154 14.86 -10.95 -6.13
N GLY A 155 14.73 -12.17 -6.66
CA GLY A 155 14.46 -13.37 -5.87
C GLY A 155 12.99 -13.79 -5.80
N ARG A 156 12.09 -13.14 -6.56
CA ARG A 156 10.69 -13.57 -6.66
C ARG A 156 10.31 -13.97 -8.09
N GLU A 157 10.20 -15.28 -8.31
CA GLU A 157 9.85 -15.84 -9.62
C GLU A 157 8.40 -15.50 -10.03
N GLU A 158 7.44 -15.98 -9.25
CA GLU A 158 6.00 -15.82 -9.51
C GLU A 158 5.49 -14.44 -9.09
N PRO A 159 4.50 -13.84 -9.78
CA PRO A 159 3.89 -12.60 -9.32
C PRO A 159 3.21 -12.77 -7.95
N TRP A 160 3.01 -11.65 -7.26
CA TRP A 160 2.10 -11.59 -6.12
C TRP A 160 0.68 -11.23 -6.60
N LYS A 161 -0.31 -11.57 -5.77
CA LYS A 161 -1.68 -11.07 -5.92
C LYS A 161 -1.86 -9.86 -5.03
N VAL A 162 -1.93 -8.68 -5.63
CA VAL A 162 -2.20 -7.42 -4.91
C VAL A 162 -3.46 -6.80 -5.47
N LYS A 163 -4.50 -6.83 -4.63
CA LYS A 163 -5.83 -6.37 -4.98
C LYS A 163 -5.99 -4.87 -4.71
N PHE A 164 -5.72 -4.41 -3.49
CA PHE A 164 -6.04 -3.05 -3.07
C PHE A 164 -4.91 -2.08 -3.45
N TRP A 165 -5.25 -1.07 -4.25
CA TRP A 165 -4.34 -0.01 -4.66
C TRP A 165 -4.97 1.35 -4.38
N GLY A 166 -4.37 2.08 -3.46
CA GLY A 166 -4.71 3.46 -3.14
C GLY A 166 -3.94 4.38 -4.06
N ILE A 167 -4.63 5.24 -4.78
CA ILE A 167 -4.02 6.11 -5.78
C ILE A 167 -3.92 7.50 -5.17
N GLY A 168 -2.79 7.75 -4.50
CA GLY A 168 -2.54 8.91 -3.64
C GLY A 168 -3.08 8.72 -2.22
N ASN A 169 -2.47 9.43 -1.28
CA ASN A 169 -2.89 9.58 0.10
C ASN A 169 -2.99 11.07 0.46
N GLU A 170 -4.03 11.44 1.23
CA GLU A 170 -4.24 12.78 1.78
C GLU A 170 -3.82 13.90 0.81
N SER A 171 -4.30 13.79 -0.44
CA SER A 171 -3.84 14.67 -1.52
C SER A 171 -4.25 16.13 -1.29
N TRP A 172 -5.26 16.38 -0.45
CA TRP A 172 -5.65 17.69 0.08
C TRP A 172 -4.63 18.28 1.07
N GLY A 173 -3.73 17.48 1.63
CA GLY A 173 -2.75 17.86 2.64
C GLY A 173 -1.33 17.52 2.20
N CYS A 174 -0.67 16.61 2.94
CA CYS A 174 0.73 16.26 2.68
C CYS A 174 0.97 15.65 1.29
N GLY A 175 -0.05 15.03 0.67
CA GLY A 175 0.03 14.48 -0.69
C GLY A 175 0.01 15.52 -1.81
N GLY A 176 0.07 16.83 -1.50
CA GLY A 176 0.27 17.88 -2.51
C GLY A 176 -0.63 19.11 -2.38
N ASN A 177 -1.35 19.30 -1.27
CA ASN A 177 -2.26 20.43 -1.02
C ASN A 177 -3.20 20.73 -2.20
N MET A 178 -3.78 19.67 -2.77
CA MET A 178 -4.58 19.72 -3.98
C MET A 178 -6.01 20.14 -3.69
N GLU A 179 -6.63 20.88 -4.62
CA GLU A 179 -8.07 21.01 -4.70
C GLU A 179 -8.72 19.70 -5.20
N PRO A 180 -9.96 19.37 -4.81
CA PRO A 180 -10.59 18.10 -5.15
C PRO A 180 -10.78 17.88 -6.67
N ASP A 181 -11.04 18.94 -7.45
CA ASP A 181 -11.13 18.85 -8.91
C ASP A 181 -9.77 18.49 -9.54
N TYR A 182 -8.69 19.05 -9.00
CA TYR A 182 -7.34 18.76 -9.47
C TYR A 182 -6.97 17.31 -9.16
N TYR A 183 -7.18 16.87 -7.92
CA TYR A 183 -6.97 15.49 -7.52
C TYR A 183 -7.83 14.52 -8.35
N ALA A 184 -9.12 14.81 -8.58
CA ALA A 184 -9.99 13.95 -9.36
C ALA A 184 -9.47 13.73 -10.80
N ASN A 185 -8.88 14.76 -11.42
CA ASN A 185 -8.25 14.64 -12.73
C ASN A 185 -6.97 13.80 -12.68
N LEU A 186 -6.11 14.01 -11.69
CA LEU A 186 -4.91 13.18 -11.50
C LEU A 186 -5.27 11.73 -11.21
N TYR A 187 -6.22 11.46 -10.31
CA TYR A 187 -6.71 10.13 -10.01
C TYR A 187 -7.15 9.41 -11.28
N ARG A 188 -7.98 10.04 -12.12
CA ARG A 188 -8.42 9.45 -13.40
C ARG A 188 -7.25 9.13 -14.32
N HIS A 189 -6.26 10.01 -14.36
CA HIS A 189 -5.07 9.83 -15.16
C HIS A 189 -4.25 8.62 -14.67
N PHE A 190 -3.87 8.58 -13.39
CA PHE A 190 -3.13 7.47 -12.79
C PHE A 190 -3.92 6.15 -12.87
N ALA A 191 -5.19 6.15 -12.46
CA ALA A 191 -6.06 4.97 -12.43
C ALA A 191 -6.20 4.30 -13.81
N THR A 192 -6.05 5.04 -14.91
CA THR A 192 -6.07 4.48 -16.27
C THR A 192 -4.95 3.47 -16.51
N PHE A 193 -3.79 3.68 -15.89
CA PHE A 193 -2.58 2.87 -16.08
C PHE A 193 -2.38 1.79 -14.99
N ALA A 194 -3.20 1.78 -13.95
CA ALA A 194 -3.28 0.63 -13.03
C ALA A 194 -4.00 -0.54 -13.73
N ARG A 195 -3.22 -1.39 -14.42
CA ARG A 195 -3.73 -2.50 -15.25
C ARG A 195 -3.96 -3.78 -14.44
N ASN A 196 -4.86 -4.62 -14.96
CA ASN A 196 -5.01 -5.99 -14.52
C ASN A 196 -4.08 -6.87 -15.35
N TYR A 197 -3.19 -7.60 -14.68
CA TYR A 197 -2.30 -8.58 -15.30
C TYR A 197 -2.70 -10.01 -14.87
N GLY A 198 -2.70 -10.94 -15.82
CA GLY A 198 -3.18 -12.31 -15.61
C GLY A 198 -4.55 -12.36 -14.94
N ASP A 199 -4.64 -13.12 -13.85
CA ASP A 199 -5.84 -13.22 -13.01
C ASP A 199 -5.95 -12.14 -11.93
N ASN A 200 -4.94 -11.26 -11.78
CA ASN A 200 -5.01 -10.19 -10.79
C ASN A 200 -6.07 -9.15 -11.18
N ARG A 201 -6.85 -8.70 -10.19
CA ARG A 201 -7.90 -7.69 -10.37
C ARG A 201 -7.67 -6.56 -9.38
N VAL A 202 -7.14 -5.46 -9.89
CA VAL A 202 -6.86 -4.24 -9.13
C VAL A 202 -8.18 -3.60 -8.70
N TYR A 203 -8.31 -3.41 -7.40
CA TYR A 203 -9.36 -2.64 -6.73
C TYR A 203 -8.80 -1.27 -6.40
N LYS A 204 -9.20 -0.27 -7.19
CA LYS A 204 -8.65 1.10 -7.16
C LYS A 204 -9.42 1.92 -6.14
N ILE A 205 -8.68 2.50 -5.21
CA ILE A 205 -9.20 3.31 -4.10
C ILE A 205 -8.73 4.74 -4.32
N ALA A 206 -9.68 5.66 -4.48
CA ALA A 206 -9.39 7.09 -4.54
C ALA A 206 -9.22 7.66 -3.11
N CYS A 207 -8.34 8.65 -2.96
CA CYS A 207 -8.22 9.49 -1.78
C CYS A 207 -9.52 10.26 -1.59
N GLY A 208 -10.18 10.03 -0.46
CA GLY A 208 -11.38 10.73 -0.04
C GLY A 208 -11.11 11.90 0.90
N ALA A 209 -12.19 12.34 1.52
CA ALA A 209 -12.26 13.58 2.28
C ALA A 209 -11.49 13.50 3.61
N ASN A 210 -11.15 14.67 4.18
CA ASN A 210 -10.75 14.80 5.58
C ASN A 210 -11.94 15.23 6.42
N GLY A 211 -12.28 14.45 7.45
CA GLY A 211 -13.30 14.84 8.43
C GLY A 211 -14.64 15.22 7.77
N GLY A 212 -15.03 16.49 7.90
CA GLY A 212 -16.30 17.01 7.40
C GLY A 212 -16.27 17.60 5.98
N ASP A 213 -15.22 17.36 5.18
CA ASP A 213 -15.13 17.92 3.83
C ASP A 213 -16.02 17.18 2.81
N TYR A 214 -17.32 17.50 2.85
CA TYR A 214 -18.29 16.95 1.92
C TYR A 214 -18.05 17.37 0.47
N ASN A 215 -17.41 18.54 0.25
CA ASN A 215 -17.11 19.03 -1.10
C ASN A 215 -16.10 18.13 -1.81
N TRP A 216 -15.12 17.60 -1.08
CA TRP A 216 -14.19 16.61 -1.62
C TRP A 216 -14.91 15.35 -2.09
N THR A 217 -15.74 14.76 -1.23
CA THR A 217 -16.52 13.57 -1.59
C THR A 217 -17.43 13.83 -2.79
N GLU A 218 -18.16 14.94 -2.81
CA GLU A 218 -19.05 15.29 -3.92
C GLU A 218 -18.28 15.38 -5.24
N THR A 219 -17.19 16.14 -5.25
CA THR A 219 -16.38 16.41 -6.44
C THR A 219 -15.72 15.15 -6.98
N VAL A 220 -15.08 14.36 -6.11
CA VAL A 220 -14.39 13.12 -6.51
C VAL A 220 -15.39 12.08 -7.01
N MET A 221 -16.54 11.92 -6.34
CA MET A 221 -17.58 10.99 -6.80
C MET A 221 -18.16 11.40 -8.15
N LYS A 222 -18.46 12.70 -8.33
CA LYS A 222 -19.00 13.24 -9.57
C LYS A 222 -18.04 13.08 -10.75
N ASN A 223 -16.77 13.42 -10.54
CA ASN A 223 -15.79 13.51 -11.63
C ASN A 223 -15.08 12.18 -11.91
N ALA A 224 -14.83 11.37 -10.87
CA ALA A 224 -14.00 10.16 -10.95
C ALA A 224 -14.71 8.86 -10.53
N GLY A 225 -15.95 8.92 -10.02
CA GLY A 225 -16.64 7.75 -9.43
C GLY A 225 -16.73 6.52 -10.33
N ARG A 226 -16.82 6.70 -11.66
CA ARG A 226 -16.83 5.58 -12.64
C ARG A 226 -15.48 4.88 -12.82
N HIS A 227 -14.40 5.44 -12.27
CA HIS A 227 -13.02 4.96 -12.41
C HIS A 227 -12.45 4.40 -11.10
N MET A 228 -13.24 4.31 -10.04
CA MET A 228 -12.84 3.78 -8.74
C MET A 228 -13.76 2.64 -8.31
N GLN A 229 -13.25 1.77 -7.44
CA GLN A 229 -14.06 0.78 -6.74
C GLN A 229 -14.24 1.14 -5.26
N GLY A 230 -13.35 1.97 -4.70
CA GLY A 230 -13.49 2.53 -3.35
C GLY A 230 -13.09 4.00 -3.29
N LEU A 231 -13.59 4.67 -2.25
CA LEU A 231 -13.20 6.02 -1.85
C LEU A 231 -12.86 5.95 -0.36
N SER A 232 -11.71 6.48 0.06
CA SER A 232 -11.33 6.53 1.47
C SER A 232 -12.12 7.60 2.24
N LEU A 233 -11.91 7.67 3.55
CA LEU A 233 -12.35 8.74 4.45
C LEU A 233 -11.34 8.86 5.59
#